data_AF-A0A7X8XIX1-F1
#
_entry.id   AF-A0A7X8XIX1-F1
#
_cell.length_a   1.000
_cell.length_b   1.000
_cell.length_c   1.000
_cell.angle_alpha   90.00
_cell.angle_beta   90.00
_cell.angle_gamma   90.00
#
_symmetry.space_group_name_H-M   'P 1'
#
loop_
_entity.id
_entity.type
_entity.pdbx_description
1 polymer ?
#
loop_
_entity_poly.entity_id
_entity_poly.type
_entity_poly.pdbx_seq_one_letter_code
_entity_poly.pdbx_strand_id
1 'polypeptide(L)'
;MAVISEDHIEQVIIQEFIELGYQYINGTDISPDGSMPEREYNEVVLKNRLQEAIAKLNPTIPYEAQEEALRKVLRSDSPELFQNNYQFHKYLTEGVDVEYRKADRIAGDKVWLIDYESPSNNEFLVINQFTVIEGNTNKRPDVILFVNGLPLVVIELKNAADENADVNAAFNQLQTYKHTIPSLFQYNALLIASDGWDALYG
;
A
#
# COMPACT_ATOMS: atom_id res chain seq x y z
N MET A 1 25.62 -23.17 13.56
CA MET A 1 25.09 -22.37 12.45
C MET A 1 24.13 -21.37 13.06
N ALA A 2 24.20 -20.10 12.69
CA ALA A 2 23.20 -19.14 13.13
C ALA A 2 21.86 -19.55 12.50
N VAL A 3 20.83 -19.72 13.32
CA VAL A 3 19.47 -19.99 12.83
C VAL A 3 19.00 -18.69 12.18
N ILE A 4 18.74 -18.72 10.87
CA ILE A 4 18.14 -17.59 10.16
C ILE A 4 16.71 -17.48 10.68
N SER A 5 16.40 -16.40 11.42
CA SER A 5 15.05 -16.13 11.92
C SER A 5 14.23 -15.34 10.90
N GLU A 6 12.91 -15.36 11.06
CA GLU A 6 11.98 -14.51 10.28
C GLU A 6 12.34 -13.03 10.40
N ASP A 7 12.63 -12.55 11.61
CA ASP A 7 13.12 -11.19 11.87
C ASP A 7 14.41 -10.87 11.10
N HIS A 8 15.35 -11.83 11.00
CA HIS A 8 16.57 -11.62 10.22
C HIS A 8 16.26 -11.46 8.72
N ILE A 9 15.34 -12.26 8.18
CA ILE A 9 14.91 -12.17 6.78
C ILE A 9 14.19 -10.83 6.54
N GLU A 10 13.32 -10.42 7.46
CA GLU A 10 12.62 -9.12 7.40
C GLU A 10 13.61 -7.96 7.31
N GLN A 11 14.63 -7.93 8.20
CA GLN A 11 15.65 -6.88 8.19
C GLN A 11 16.49 -6.89 6.91
N VAL A 12 16.82 -8.06 6.37
CA VAL A 12 17.53 -8.17 5.07
C VAL A 12 16.69 -7.59 3.94
N ILE A 13 15.40 -7.95 3.85
CA ILE A 13 14.50 -7.45 2.80
C ILE A 13 14.32 -5.93 2.90
N ILE A 14 14.15 -5.39 4.10
CA ILE A 14 14.07 -3.94 4.32
C ILE A 14 15.34 -3.27 3.80
N GLN A 15 16.51 -3.81 4.13
CA GLN A 15 17.80 -3.27 3.69
C GLN A 15 17.94 -3.27 2.17
N GLU A 16 17.53 -4.35 1.49
CA GLU A 16 17.51 -4.42 0.02
C GLU A 16 16.61 -3.33 -0.58
N PHE A 17 15.43 -3.08 -0.02
CA PHE A 17 14.56 -1.99 -0.48
C PHE A 17 15.18 -0.61 -0.24
N ILE A 18 15.87 -0.40 0.88
CA ILE A 18 16.62 0.84 1.13
C ILE A 18 17.67 1.06 0.05
N GLU A 19 18.42 0.03 -0.34
CA GLU A 19 19.42 0.10 -1.40
C GLU A 19 18.82 0.39 -2.79
N LEU A 20 17.57 -0.04 -3.01
CA LEU A 20 16.77 0.31 -4.18
C LEU A 20 16.17 1.73 -4.13
N GLY A 21 16.38 2.47 -3.04
CA GLY A 21 15.94 3.86 -2.88
C GLY A 21 14.63 4.05 -2.13
N TYR A 22 14.10 3.02 -1.48
CA TYR A 22 12.94 3.15 -0.61
C TYR A 22 13.35 3.81 0.71
N GLN A 23 12.48 4.66 1.25
CA GLN A 23 12.62 5.12 2.63
C GLN A 23 11.99 4.11 3.58
N TYR A 24 12.75 3.69 4.59
CA TYR A 24 12.24 2.86 5.67
C TYR A 24 11.44 3.69 6.69
N ILE A 25 10.30 3.17 7.12
CA ILE A 25 9.52 3.68 8.25
C ILE A 25 9.14 2.51 9.15
N ASN A 26 9.28 2.67 10.47
CA ASN A 26 8.68 1.73 11.41
C ASN A 26 7.20 2.07 11.58
N GLY A 27 6.31 1.11 11.28
CA GLY A 27 4.87 1.28 11.33
C GLY A 27 4.32 1.66 12.72
N THR A 28 5.06 1.41 13.81
CA THR A 28 4.69 1.88 15.15
C THR A 28 4.82 3.40 15.29
N ASP A 29 5.78 4.01 14.62
CA ASP A 29 6.08 5.44 14.77
C ASP A 29 4.98 6.30 14.13
N ILE A 30 4.37 5.80 13.04
CA ILE A 30 3.29 6.46 12.30
C ILE A 30 1.89 6.04 12.74
N SER A 31 1.78 5.16 13.73
CA SER A 31 0.50 4.75 14.33
C SER A 31 -0.11 5.89 15.18
N PRO A 32 -1.40 5.81 15.57
CA PRO A 32 -2.05 6.83 16.41
C PRO A 32 -1.32 7.14 17.71
N ASP A 33 -0.72 6.11 18.31
CA ASP A 33 0.00 6.20 19.58
C ASP A 33 1.52 6.37 19.37
N GLY A 34 1.95 6.54 18.12
CA GLY A 34 3.35 6.65 17.71
C GLY A 34 3.97 8.02 17.95
N SER A 35 5.27 8.13 17.70
CA SER A 35 6.01 9.39 17.84
C SER A 35 5.74 10.41 16.74
N MET A 36 5.27 9.97 15.58
CA MET A 36 4.97 10.79 14.41
C MET A 36 3.67 10.30 13.72
N PRO A 37 2.49 10.43 14.35
CA PRO A 37 1.26 9.85 13.83
C PRO A 37 0.89 10.38 12.44
N GLU A 38 0.59 9.48 11.50
CA GLU A 38 0.16 9.83 10.14
C GLU A 38 -1.21 9.26 9.75
N ARG A 39 -1.74 8.33 10.54
CA ARG A 39 -2.97 7.58 10.24
C ARG A 39 -3.62 7.01 11.51
N GLU A 40 -4.88 6.63 11.37
CA GLU A 40 -5.59 5.76 12.31
C GLU A 40 -5.34 4.27 12.07
N TYR A 41 -5.55 3.41 13.07
CA TYR A 41 -5.33 1.96 12.91
C TYR A 41 -6.23 1.30 11.85
N ASN A 42 -7.40 1.86 11.59
CA ASN A 42 -8.33 1.42 10.54
C ASN A 42 -8.05 2.06 9.18
N GLU A 43 -7.05 2.94 9.07
CA GLU A 43 -6.63 3.56 7.82
C GLU A 43 -5.40 2.81 7.27
N VAL A 44 -5.51 2.33 6.03
CA VAL A 44 -4.42 1.60 5.36
C VAL A 44 -3.66 2.47 4.36
N VAL A 45 -4.25 3.59 3.92
CA VAL A 45 -3.62 4.57 3.02
C VAL A 45 -3.05 5.71 3.86
N LEU A 46 -1.81 6.12 3.58
CA LEU A 46 -1.22 7.33 4.15
C LEU A 46 -1.78 8.55 3.41
N LYS A 47 -2.98 8.97 3.83
CA LYS A 47 -3.83 9.93 3.11
C LYS A 47 -3.13 11.25 2.80
N ASN A 48 -2.38 11.81 3.76
CA ASN A 48 -1.70 13.08 3.57
C ASN A 48 -0.61 12.97 2.49
N ARG A 49 0.16 11.88 2.49
CA ARG A 49 1.18 11.61 1.46
C ARG A 49 0.56 11.44 0.08
N LEU A 50 -0.57 10.73 -0.01
CA LEU A 50 -1.31 10.60 -1.27
C LEU A 50 -1.85 11.95 -1.76
N GLN A 51 -2.38 12.78 -0.86
CA GLN A 51 -2.85 14.12 -1.21
C GLN A 51 -1.71 15.00 -1.74
N GLU A 52 -0.55 14.98 -1.09
CA GLU A 52 0.64 15.71 -1.53
C GLU A 52 1.14 15.21 -2.90
N ALA A 53 1.17 13.90 -3.11
CA ALA A 53 1.53 13.31 -4.40
C ALA A 53 0.55 13.73 -5.50
N ILE A 54 -0.77 13.63 -5.27
CA ILE A 54 -1.80 14.10 -6.22
C ILE A 54 -1.58 15.57 -6.58
N ALA A 55 -1.33 16.44 -5.60
CA ALA A 55 -1.09 17.86 -5.84
C ALA A 55 0.19 18.10 -6.67
N LYS A 56 1.27 17.38 -6.35
CA LYS A 56 2.56 17.45 -7.06
C LYS A 56 2.46 16.99 -8.51
N LEU A 57 1.76 15.89 -8.75
CA LEU A 57 1.65 15.27 -10.08
C LEU A 57 0.65 15.99 -11.00
N ASN A 58 -0.32 16.70 -10.42
CA ASN A 58 -1.43 17.28 -11.17
C ASN A 58 -1.56 18.81 -10.98
N PRO A 59 -0.47 19.60 -11.13
CA PRO A 59 -0.43 21.02 -10.74
C PRO A 59 -1.38 21.92 -11.55
N THR A 60 -1.85 21.45 -12.71
CA THR A 60 -2.78 22.18 -13.58
C THR A 60 -4.26 21.89 -13.28
N ILE A 61 -4.54 20.87 -12.46
CA ILE A 61 -5.89 20.48 -12.06
C ILE A 61 -6.29 21.29 -10.82
N PRO A 62 -7.50 21.90 -10.79
CA PRO A 62 -7.97 22.63 -9.62
C PRO A 62 -8.03 21.75 -8.38
N TYR A 63 -7.80 22.37 -7.21
CA TYR A 63 -7.76 21.67 -5.93
C TYR A 63 -9.04 20.87 -5.65
N GLU A 64 -10.21 21.40 -5.99
CA GLU A 64 -11.49 20.72 -5.78
C GLU A 64 -11.59 19.41 -6.57
N ALA A 65 -11.04 19.38 -7.79
CA ALA A 65 -10.99 18.17 -8.61
C ALA A 65 -9.93 17.18 -8.12
N GLN A 66 -8.80 17.67 -7.60
CA GLN A 66 -7.81 16.82 -6.92
C GLN A 66 -8.41 16.15 -5.67
N GLU A 67 -9.17 16.91 -4.85
CA GLU A 67 -9.88 16.34 -3.70
C GLU A 67 -10.97 15.36 -4.12
N GLU A 68 -11.70 15.62 -5.21
CA GLU A 68 -12.67 14.68 -5.77
C GLU A 68 -12.00 13.35 -6.14
N ALA A 69 -10.84 13.42 -6.81
CA ALA A 69 -10.07 12.22 -7.14
C ALA A 69 -9.62 11.47 -5.89
N LEU A 70 -9.08 12.17 -4.89
CA LEU A 70 -8.70 11.57 -3.60
C LEU A 70 -9.91 10.87 -2.95
N ARG A 71 -11.08 11.51 -2.92
CA ARG A 71 -12.32 10.90 -2.38
C ARG A 71 -12.72 9.65 -3.16
N LYS A 72 -12.62 9.66 -4.50
CA LYS A 72 -12.89 8.48 -5.34
C LYS A 72 -11.94 7.33 -5.03
N VAL A 73 -10.66 7.60 -4.86
CA VAL A 73 -9.64 6.58 -4.56
C VAL A 73 -9.87 5.94 -3.18
N LEU A 74 -10.21 6.73 -2.17
CA LEU A 74 -10.42 6.26 -0.80
C LEU A 74 -11.78 5.57 -0.58
N ARG A 75 -12.70 5.66 -1.55
CA ARG A 75 -14.05 5.13 -1.41
C ARG A 75 -14.07 3.63 -1.72
N SER A 76 -14.83 2.89 -0.92
CA SER A 76 -15.14 1.48 -1.18
C SER A 76 -16.61 1.39 -1.57
N ASP A 77 -16.86 1.14 -2.86
CA ASP A 77 -18.21 1.23 -3.47
C ASP A 77 -18.94 -0.11 -3.54
N SER A 78 -18.22 -1.21 -3.31
CA SER A 78 -18.76 -2.56 -3.39
C SER A 78 -18.51 -3.31 -2.07
N PRO A 79 -19.40 -4.21 -1.65
CA PRO A 79 -19.07 -5.19 -0.62
C PRO A 79 -18.05 -6.22 -1.12
N GLU A 80 -17.83 -6.35 -2.43
CA GLU A 80 -16.92 -7.33 -3.03
C GLU A 80 -15.50 -6.76 -3.17
N LEU A 81 -14.55 -7.34 -2.43
CA LEU A 81 -13.15 -6.92 -2.43
C LEU A 81 -12.54 -6.84 -3.83
N PHE A 82 -12.79 -7.85 -4.67
CA PHE A 82 -12.27 -7.89 -6.04
C PHE A 82 -12.75 -6.71 -6.89
N GLN A 83 -14.01 -6.28 -6.73
CA GLN A 83 -14.55 -5.15 -7.50
C GLN A 83 -13.89 -3.84 -7.07
N ASN A 84 -13.69 -3.64 -5.76
CA ASN A 84 -12.99 -2.47 -5.24
C ASN A 84 -11.54 -2.44 -5.71
N ASN A 85 -10.83 -3.57 -5.63
CA ASN A 85 -9.46 -3.68 -6.11
C ASN A 85 -9.34 -3.44 -7.61
N TYR A 86 -10.24 -4.02 -8.41
CA TYR A 86 -10.28 -3.80 -9.86
C TYR A 86 -10.55 -2.33 -10.22
N GLN A 87 -11.48 -1.68 -9.50
CA GLN A 87 -11.76 -0.26 -9.71
C GLN A 87 -10.57 0.63 -9.31
N PHE A 88 -9.93 0.32 -8.19
CA PHE A 88 -8.70 0.99 -7.78
C PHE A 88 -7.58 0.78 -8.80
N HIS A 89 -7.41 -0.44 -9.33
CA HIS A 89 -6.41 -0.74 -10.35
C HIS A 89 -6.60 0.11 -11.62
N LYS A 90 -7.86 0.38 -12.01
CA LYS A 90 -8.15 1.34 -13.09
C LYS A 90 -7.71 2.75 -12.74
N TYR A 91 -8.00 3.22 -11.53
CA TYR A 91 -7.52 4.53 -11.09
C TYR A 91 -6.00 4.63 -11.09
N LEU A 92 -5.33 3.56 -10.66
CA LEU A 92 -3.87 3.47 -10.63
C LEU A 92 -3.26 3.54 -12.04
N THR A 93 -3.83 2.79 -13.00
CA THR A 93 -3.24 2.60 -14.34
C THR A 93 -3.79 3.54 -15.43
N GLU A 94 -5.03 4.01 -15.30
CA GLU A 94 -5.74 4.82 -16.30
C GLU A 94 -6.02 6.25 -15.80
N GLY A 95 -5.64 6.57 -14.56
CA GLY A 95 -5.94 7.84 -13.89
C GLY A 95 -7.39 7.93 -13.39
N VAL A 96 -7.63 8.83 -12.45
CA VAL A 96 -8.97 9.10 -11.89
C VAL A 96 -9.65 10.17 -12.73
N ASP A 97 -10.77 9.83 -13.36
CA ASP A 97 -11.56 10.80 -14.12
C ASP A 97 -12.20 11.83 -13.18
N VAL A 98 -12.06 13.11 -13.51
CA VAL A 98 -12.65 14.24 -12.77
C VAL A 98 -13.29 15.23 -13.73
N GLU A 99 -14.29 15.96 -13.26
CA GLU A 99 -14.95 17.02 -14.02
C GLU A 99 -14.90 18.33 -13.24
N TYR A 100 -14.42 19.39 -13.87
CA TYR A 100 -14.40 20.72 -13.25
C TYR A 100 -14.74 21.83 -14.23
N ARG A 101 -15.24 22.94 -13.69
CA ARG A 101 -15.57 24.12 -14.49
C ARG A 101 -14.29 24.88 -14.85
N LYS A 102 -14.03 25.02 -16.15
CA LYS A 102 -12.94 25.83 -16.70
C LYS A 102 -13.55 26.96 -17.53
N ALA A 103 -13.64 28.14 -16.93
CA ALA A 103 -14.39 29.29 -17.46
C ALA A 103 -15.89 28.93 -17.69
N ASP A 104 -16.36 28.98 -18.94
CA ASP A 104 -17.78 28.75 -19.29
C ASP A 104 -18.08 27.33 -19.77
N ARG A 105 -17.15 26.38 -19.59
CA ARG A 105 -17.37 24.96 -19.94
C ARG A 105 -17.00 24.01 -18.81
N ILE A 106 -17.61 22.83 -18.82
CA ILE A 106 -17.16 21.67 -18.04
C ILE A 106 -16.03 21.01 -18.82
N ALA A 107 -14.90 20.77 -18.16
CA ALA A 107 -13.77 20.02 -18.70
C ALA A 107 -13.67 18.69 -17.94
N GLY A 108 -13.61 17.59 -18.68
CA GLY A 108 -13.21 16.28 -18.16
C GLY A 108 -11.68 16.16 -18.25
N ASP A 109 -11.05 15.69 -17.18
CA ASP A 109 -9.60 15.52 -17.09
C ASP A 109 -9.26 14.28 -16.25
N LYS A 110 -7.97 13.93 -16.18
CA LYS A 110 -7.46 12.82 -15.38
C LYS A 110 -6.54 13.30 -14.28
N VAL A 111 -6.73 12.75 -13.08
CA VAL A 111 -5.81 12.90 -11.96
C VAL A 111 -4.97 11.63 -11.83
N TRP A 112 -3.66 11.79 -11.91
CA TRP A 112 -2.69 10.69 -11.80
C TRP A 112 -2.24 10.50 -10.35
N LEU A 113 -2.13 9.23 -9.93
CA LEU A 113 -1.69 8.85 -8.59
C LEU A 113 -0.20 8.47 -8.55
N ILE A 114 0.35 8.10 -9.70
CA ILE A 114 1.73 7.62 -9.90
C ILE A 114 2.31 8.34 -11.13
N ASP A 115 3.56 8.79 -11.01
CA ASP A 115 4.35 9.26 -12.13
C ASP A 115 5.03 8.07 -12.82
N TYR A 116 4.45 7.60 -13.92
CA TYR A 116 5.04 6.52 -14.72
C TYR A 116 6.11 7.01 -15.70
N GLU A 117 6.13 8.30 -16.03
CA GLU A 117 7.10 8.87 -16.97
C GLU A 117 8.44 9.13 -16.28
N SER A 118 8.40 9.58 -15.03
CA SER A 118 9.57 9.85 -14.19
C SER A 118 9.39 9.20 -12.82
N PRO A 119 9.63 7.88 -12.67
CA PRO A 119 9.37 7.15 -11.44
C PRO A 119 10.04 7.73 -10.18
N SER A 120 11.18 8.42 -10.33
CA SER A 120 11.88 9.11 -9.24
C SER A 120 11.09 10.27 -8.61
N ASN A 121 10.00 10.71 -9.25
CA ASN A 121 9.10 11.72 -8.68
C ASN A 121 8.12 11.12 -7.66
N ASN A 122 7.97 9.80 -7.61
CA ASN A 122 7.16 9.12 -6.62
C ASN A 122 7.95 8.95 -5.32
N GLU A 123 7.23 8.91 -4.21
CA GLU A 123 7.74 8.46 -2.94
C GLU A 123 7.58 6.94 -2.81
N PHE A 124 8.64 6.26 -2.39
CA PHE A 124 8.66 4.82 -2.14
C PHE A 124 8.97 4.56 -0.68
N LEU A 125 8.07 3.86 0.03
CA LEU A 125 8.28 3.50 1.43
C LEU A 125 8.27 1.99 1.60
N VAL A 126 9.18 1.49 2.43
CA VAL A 126 9.16 0.12 2.95
C VAL A 126 8.81 0.20 4.44
N ILE A 127 7.70 -0.42 4.82
CA ILE A 127 7.16 -0.29 6.18
C ILE A 127 6.96 -1.68 6.77
N ASN A 128 7.59 -1.93 7.92
CA ASN A 128 7.29 -3.08 8.76
C ASN A 128 6.44 -2.65 9.97
N GLN A 129 5.98 -3.61 10.77
CA GLN A 129 5.22 -3.34 11.99
C GLN A 129 3.91 -2.54 11.78
N PHE A 130 3.38 -2.53 10.55
CA PHE A 130 2.19 -1.78 10.18
C PHE A 130 0.91 -2.49 10.65
N THR A 131 0.32 -2.00 11.74
CA THR A 131 -0.86 -2.64 12.35
C THR A 131 -2.17 -2.15 11.74
N VAL A 132 -3.00 -3.06 11.25
CA VAL A 132 -4.33 -2.76 10.74
C VAL A 132 -5.38 -3.33 11.70
N ILE A 133 -6.30 -2.48 12.13
CA ILE A 133 -7.45 -2.87 12.95
C ILE A 133 -8.72 -2.65 12.14
N GLU A 134 -9.40 -3.75 11.80
CA GLU A 134 -10.67 -3.72 11.08
C GLU A 134 -11.68 -4.58 11.85
N GLY A 135 -12.79 -3.96 12.25
CA GLY A 135 -13.73 -4.56 13.20
C GLY A 135 -13.04 -4.88 14.53
N ASN A 136 -13.10 -6.15 14.93
CA ASN A 136 -12.45 -6.67 16.15
C ASN A 136 -11.17 -7.46 15.86
N THR A 137 -10.62 -7.38 14.64
CA THR A 137 -9.40 -8.10 14.27
C THR A 137 -8.24 -7.14 14.14
N ASN A 138 -7.09 -7.53 14.69
CA ASN A 138 -5.83 -6.83 14.56
C ASN A 138 -4.87 -7.74 13.78
N LYS A 139 -4.34 -7.24 12.67
CA LYS A 139 -3.33 -7.91 11.85
C LYS A 139 -2.14 -6.99 11.60
N ARG A 140 -0.97 -7.60 11.40
CA ARG A 140 0.29 -6.92 11.12
C ARG A 140 1.03 -7.75 10.06
N PRO A 141 0.95 -7.34 8.79
CA PRO A 141 1.84 -7.87 7.76
C PRO A 141 3.29 -7.60 8.09
N ASP A 142 4.18 -8.47 7.62
CA ASP A 142 5.61 -8.37 7.93
C ASP A 142 6.21 -7.13 7.25
N VAL A 143 5.96 -6.98 5.94
CA VAL A 143 6.40 -5.80 5.17
C VAL A 143 5.31 -5.35 4.20
N ILE A 144 5.12 -4.03 4.10
CA ILE A 144 4.25 -3.40 3.11
C ILE A 144 5.06 -2.36 2.35
N LEU A 145 4.96 -2.38 1.02
CA LEU A 145 5.55 -1.36 0.16
C LEU A 145 4.49 -0.35 -0.25
N PHE A 146 4.80 0.92 0.00
CA PHE A 146 3.96 2.04 -0.38
C PHE A 146 4.56 2.80 -1.56
N VAL A 147 3.67 3.31 -2.42
CA VAL A 147 4.02 4.32 -3.41
C VAL A 147 3.06 5.50 -3.24
N ASN A 148 3.59 6.70 -3.01
CA ASN A 148 2.78 7.91 -2.80
C ASN A 148 1.68 7.72 -1.74
N GLY A 149 1.99 6.99 -0.66
CA GLY A 149 1.03 6.67 0.42
C GLY A 149 0.03 5.55 0.13
N LEU A 150 0.05 4.91 -1.04
CA LEU A 150 -0.80 3.74 -1.38
C LEU A 150 -0.09 2.42 -1.04
N PRO A 151 -0.71 1.49 -0.27
CA PRO A 151 -0.12 0.19 0.05
C PRO A 151 -0.25 -0.80 -1.12
N LEU A 152 0.72 -0.79 -2.03
CA LEU A 152 0.63 -1.55 -3.29
C LEU A 152 1.17 -2.97 -3.20
N VAL A 153 2.07 -3.27 -2.27
CA VAL A 153 2.62 -4.63 -2.12
C VAL A 153 2.54 -5.06 -0.66
N VAL A 154 2.04 -6.27 -0.42
CA VAL A 154 2.03 -6.90 0.91
C VAL A 154 2.90 -8.15 0.85
N ILE A 155 3.84 -8.26 1.78
CA ILE A 155 4.83 -9.32 1.84
C ILE A 155 4.67 -10.06 3.16
N GLU A 156 4.48 -11.38 3.10
CA GLU A 156 4.53 -12.27 4.26
C GLU A 156 5.74 -13.17 4.17
N LEU A 157 6.41 -13.33 5.31
CA LEU A 157 7.64 -14.08 5.49
C LEU A 157 7.40 -15.25 6.44
N LYS A 158 8.19 -16.30 6.26
CA LYS A 158 8.26 -17.46 7.14
C LYS A 158 9.70 -17.79 7.44
N ASN A 159 9.88 -18.51 8.55
CA ASN A 159 11.20 -18.91 9.01
C ASN A 159 11.80 -20.00 8.10
N ALA A 160 12.90 -19.66 7.43
CA ALA A 160 13.70 -20.54 6.57
C ALA A 160 14.23 -21.83 7.25
N ALA A 161 14.19 -21.92 8.58
CA ALA A 161 14.71 -23.03 9.36
C ALA A 161 13.64 -24.01 9.89
N ASP A 162 12.35 -23.73 9.69
CA ASP A 162 11.26 -24.65 10.05
C ASP A 162 10.76 -25.37 8.80
N GLU A 163 10.98 -26.69 8.73
CA GLU A 163 10.56 -27.52 7.58
C GLU A 163 9.04 -27.50 7.34
N ASN A 164 8.23 -27.02 8.30
CA ASN A 164 6.78 -26.85 8.17
C ASN A 164 6.36 -25.41 7.85
N ALA A 165 7.27 -24.44 7.89
CA ALA A 165 7.01 -23.03 7.59
C ALA A 165 7.37 -22.73 6.13
N ASP A 166 6.74 -23.47 5.23
CA ASP A 166 6.95 -23.31 3.79
C ASP A 166 6.25 -22.05 3.23
N VAL A 167 6.59 -21.70 1.99
CA VAL A 167 5.93 -20.62 1.25
C VAL A 167 4.40 -20.72 1.22
N ASN A 168 3.81 -21.92 1.37
CA ASN A 168 2.36 -22.10 1.45
C ASN A 168 1.79 -21.54 2.76
N ALA A 169 2.52 -21.63 3.88
CA ALA A 169 2.11 -21.01 5.14
C ALA A 169 2.03 -19.48 5.02
N ALA A 170 3.03 -18.84 4.40
CA ALA A 170 2.99 -17.40 4.09
C ALA A 170 1.81 -17.05 3.16
N PHE A 171 1.57 -17.85 2.12
CA PHE A 171 0.41 -17.68 1.24
C PHE A 171 -0.93 -17.79 1.98
N ASN A 172 -1.08 -18.75 2.88
CA ASN A 172 -2.29 -18.93 3.69
C ASN A 172 -2.50 -17.77 4.68
N GLN A 173 -1.42 -17.16 5.16
CA GLN A 173 -1.47 -15.96 5.99
C GLN A 173 -2.02 -14.76 5.20
N LEU A 174 -1.55 -14.55 3.96
CA LEU A 174 -2.14 -13.58 3.03
C LEU A 174 -3.62 -13.84 2.78
N GLN A 175 -4.02 -15.10 2.55
CA GLN A 175 -5.44 -15.43 2.39
C GLN A 175 -6.24 -15.10 3.65
N THR A 176 -5.71 -15.36 4.84
CA THR A 176 -6.35 -14.99 6.11
C THR A 176 -6.55 -13.48 6.17
N TYR A 177 -5.53 -12.70 5.84
CA TYR A 177 -5.58 -11.25 5.89
C TYR A 177 -6.62 -10.66 4.93
N LYS A 178 -6.74 -11.20 3.71
CA LYS A 178 -7.79 -10.80 2.76
C LYS A 178 -9.20 -10.93 3.33
N HIS A 179 -9.44 -11.87 4.24
CA HIS A 179 -10.73 -12.05 4.89
C HIS A 179 -10.89 -11.19 6.15
N THR A 180 -9.81 -10.96 6.90
CA THR A 180 -9.89 -10.28 8.21
C THR A 180 -9.66 -8.78 8.17
N ILE A 181 -8.88 -8.29 7.21
CA ILE A 181 -8.56 -6.87 6.99
C ILE A 181 -8.68 -6.53 5.48
N PRO A 182 -9.85 -6.77 4.85
CA PRO A 182 -10.04 -6.59 3.41
C PRO A 182 -9.73 -5.17 2.92
N SER A 183 -9.85 -4.15 3.79
CA SER A 183 -9.52 -2.77 3.45
C SER A 183 -8.09 -2.59 2.90
N LEU A 184 -7.11 -3.34 3.41
CA LEU A 184 -5.73 -3.32 2.91
C LEU A 184 -5.64 -3.83 1.46
N PHE A 185 -6.40 -4.86 1.14
CA PHE A 185 -6.36 -5.55 -0.14
C PHE A 185 -7.24 -4.87 -1.21
N GLN A 186 -7.89 -3.76 -0.87
CA GLN A 186 -8.50 -2.88 -1.87
C GLN A 186 -7.44 -2.26 -2.78
N TYR A 187 -6.19 -2.12 -2.32
CA TYR A 187 -5.16 -1.34 -3.02
C TYR A 187 -3.99 -2.17 -3.56
N ASN A 188 -3.79 -3.40 -3.06
CA ASN A 188 -2.61 -4.17 -3.44
C ASN A 188 -2.61 -4.46 -4.96
N ALA A 189 -1.46 -4.25 -5.59
CA ALA A 189 -1.16 -4.64 -6.96
C ALA A 189 -0.38 -5.97 -7.01
N LEU A 190 0.29 -6.34 -5.92
CA LEU A 190 1.08 -7.57 -5.81
C LEU A 190 1.05 -8.10 -4.38
N LEU A 191 0.95 -9.42 -4.22
CA LEU A 191 1.22 -10.09 -2.96
C LEU A 191 2.47 -10.95 -3.10
N ILE A 192 3.27 -11.03 -2.04
CA ILE A 192 4.48 -11.85 -2.00
C ILE A 192 4.44 -12.74 -0.76
N ALA A 193 4.66 -14.04 -0.96
CA ALA A 193 4.86 -15.02 0.09
C ALA A 193 6.27 -15.59 -0.05
N SER A 194 7.05 -15.61 1.04
CA SER A 194 8.42 -16.12 1.00
C SER A 194 8.78 -16.86 2.29
N ASP A 195 9.62 -17.88 2.18
CA ASP A 195 10.27 -18.56 3.31
C ASP A 195 11.77 -18.27 3.40
N GLY A 196 12.26 -17.30 2.62
CA GLY A 196 13.68 -16.93 2.54
C GLY A 196 14.51 -17.76 1.55
N TRP A 197 14.00 -18.92 1.08
CA TRP A 197 14.61 -19.69 0.00
C TRP A 197 13.83 -19.55 -1.29
N ASP A 198 12.51 -19.70 -1.21
CA ASP A 198 11.58 -19.57 -2.30
C ASP A 198 10.65 -18.36 -2.09
N ALA A 199 10.21 -17.78 -3.20
CA ALA A 199 9.23 -16.70 -3.19
C ALA A 199 8.15 -16.95 -4.25
N LEU A 200 6.89 -16.85 -3.85
CA LEU A 200 5.72 -16.83 -4.73
C LEU A 200 5.15 -15.42 -4.75
N TYR A 201 4.70 -14.98 -5.93
CA TYR A 201 4.08 -13.67 -6.11
C TYR A 201 2.86 -13.76 -7.03
N GLY A 202 1.86 -12.91 -6.78
CA GLY A 202 0.64 -12.82 -7.61
C GLY A 202 -0.51 -12.06 -6.96
#